data_AF-A0A5C6X7T2-F1
#
_entry.id   AF-A0A5C6X7T2-F1
#
_cell.length_a   1.000
_cell.length_b   1.000
_cell.length_c   1.000
_cell.angle_alpha   90.00
_cell.angle_beta   90.00
_cell.angle_gamma   90.00
#
_symmetry.space_group_name_H-M   'P 1'
#
loop_
_entity.id
_entity.type
_entity.pdbx_description
1 polymer ?
#
loop_
_entity_poly.entity_id
_entity_poly.type
_entity_poly.pdbx_seq_one_letter_code
_entity_poly.pdbx_strand_id
1 'polypeptide(L)'
;MQVAFEGEALTLTTLGRADLLKTKLFELCDRGTDLADCIALAPTAEELDEAQPWLEEQDAHPQWSDHVRATLHDLRARLDHGI
;
A
#
# COMPACT_ATOMS: atom_id res chain seq x y z
N MET A 1 -7.54 4.46 -12.84
CA MET A 1 -6.45 5.31 -13.38
C MET A 1 -6.72 6.76 -13.02
N GLN A 2 -5.68 7.57 -12.79
CA GLN A 2 -5.76 9.00 -12.48
C GLN A 2 -4.74 9.80 -13.31
N VAL A 3 -4.98 11.09 -13.54
CA VAL A 3 -4.03 11.97 -14.23
C VAL A 3 -2.91 12.34 -13.26
N ALA A 4 -1.68 12.00 -13.60
CA ALA A 4 -0.48 12.37 -12.84
C ALA A 4 0.09 13.71 -13.33
N PHE A 5 -0.09 14.02 -14.60
CA PHE A 5 0.35 15.26 -15.23
C PHE A 5 -0.48 15.54 -16.48
N GLU A 6 -0.84 16.81 -16.69
CA GLU A 6 -1.49 17.27 -17.91
C GLU A 6 -0.82 18.56 -18.38
N GLY A 7 -0.27 18.51 -19.59
CA GLY A 7 0.36 19.65 -20.27
C GLY A 7 -0.16 19.78 -21.70
N GLU A 8 0.29 20.82 -22.40
CA GLU A 8 -0.22 21.19 -23.72
C GLU A 8 -0.09 20.07 -24.78
N ALA A 9 0.98 19.28 -24.72
CA ALA A 9 1.27 18.21 -25.69
C ALA A 9 1.32 16.80 -25.07
N LEU A 10 1.17 16.66 -23.74
CA LEU A 10 1.38 15.40 -23.04
C LEU A 10 0.46 15.27 -21.82
N THR A 11 -0.24 14.14 -21.74
CA THR A 11 -0.97 13.72 -20.54
C THR A 11 -0.38 12.41 -20.04
N LEU A 12 0.04 12.40 -18.77
CA LEU A 12 0.51 11.19 -18.08
C LEU A 12 -0.58 10.71 -17.13
N THR A 13 -0.86 9.42 -17.18
CA THR A 13 -1.80 8.77 -16.27
C THR A 13 -1.08 7.68 -15.47
N THR A 14 -1.58 7.43 -14.27
CA THR A 14 -1.08 6.39 -13.36
C THR A 14 -2.25 5.60 -12.78
N LEU A 15 -1.94 4.56 -12.01
CA LEU A 15 -2.91 3.81 -11.22
C LEU A 15 -3.70 4.74 -10.29
N GLY A 16 -4.95 4.40 -10.00
CA GLY A 16 -5.70 5.13 -8.97
C GLY A 16 -5.05 4.97 -7.60
N ARG A 17 -5.39 5.83 -6.64
CA ARG A 17 -4.79 5.81 -5.30
C ARG A 17 -4.87 4.42 -4.63
N ALA A 18 -6.04 3.80 -4.64
CA ALA A 18 -6.24 2.47 -4.06
C ALA A 18 -5.37 1.39 -4.75
N ASP A 19 -5.32 1.38 -6.08
CA ASP A 19 -4.52 0.41 -6.84
C ASP A 19 -3.02 0.60 -6.58
N LEU A 20 -2.55 1.86 -6.61
CA LEU A 20 -1.15 2.20 -6.36
C LEU A 20 -0.73 1.80 -4.93
N LEU A 21 -1.55 2.12 -3.93
CA LEU A 21 -1.31 1.74 -2.54
C LEU A 21 -1.22 0.23 -2.40
N LYS A 22 -2.18 -0.53 -2.96
CA LYS A 22 -2.18 -1.99 -2.90
C LYS A 22 -0.91 -2.61 -3.50
N THR A 23 -0.44 -2.10 -4.65
CA THR A 23 0.83 -2.57 -5.24
C THR A 23 2.02 -2.35 -4.30
N LYS A 24 2.10 -1.17 -3.67
CA LYS A 24 3.21 -0.84 -2.76
C LYS A 24 3.17 -1.60 -1.45
N LEU A 25 1.98 -1.75 -0.87
CA LEU A 25 1.78 -2.55 0.33
C LEU A 25 2.07 -4.04 0.08
N PHE A 26 1.73 -4.56 -1.10
CA PHE A 26 2.05 -5.93 -1.47
C PHE A 26 3.56 -6.15 -1.53
N GLU A 27 4.31 -5.32 -2.25
CA GLU A 27 5.78 -5.45 -2.33
C GLU A 27 6.46 -5.26 -0.96
N LEU A 28 5.91 -4.41 -0.10
CA LEU A 28 6.36 -4.30 1.29
C LEU A 28 6.15 -5.62 2.05
N CYS A 29 5.00 -6.29 1.87
CA CYS A 29 4.74 -7.57 2.51
C CYS A 29 5.59 -8.71 1.90
N ASP A 30 5.68 -8.79 0.56
CA ASP A 30 6.35 -9.87 -0.17
C ASP A 30 7.88 -9.82 0.00
N ARG A 31 8.47 -8.62 -0.14
CA ARG A 31 9.93 -8.44 -0.27
C ARG A 31 10.55 -7.49 0.74
N GLY A 32 9.73 -6.70 1.45
CA GLY A 32 10.23 -5.75 2.45
C GLY A 32 10.89 -4.49 1.86
N THR A 33 10.75 -4.20 0.56
CA THR A 33 11.50 -3.12 -0.11
C THR A 33 10.79 -1.77 -0.13
N ASP A 34 9.45 -1.76 -0.09
CA ASP A 34 8.66 -0.57 -0.45
C ASP A 34 8.24 0.28 0.76
N LEU A 35 8.95 0.15 1.89
CA LEU A 35 8.62 0.88 3.12
C LEU A 35 8.68 2.40 2.91
N ALA A 36 9.73 2.90 2.24
CA ALA A 36 9.88 4.34 2.00
C ALA A 36 8.74 4.90 1.13
N ASP A 37 8.31 4.14 0.13
CA ASP A 37 7.20 4.51 -0.74
C ASP A 37 5.87 4.51 0.02
N CYS A 38 5.63 3.50 0.87
CA CYS A 38 4.43 3.45 1.72
C CYS A 38 4.37 4.64 2.69
N ILE A 39 5.50 5.03 3.29
CA ILE A 39 5.58 6.24 4.13
C ILE A 39 5.31 7.50 3.31
N ALA A 40 5.91 7.63 2.12
CA ALA A 40 5.73 8.79 1.26
C ALA A 40 4.29 8.94 0.75
N LEU A 41 3.59 7.83 0.51
CA LEU A 41 2.18 7.82 0.10
C LEU A 41 1.21 8.17 1.25
N ALA A 42 1.68 8.09 2.49
CA ALA A 42 0.96 8.41 3.72
C ALA A 42 -0.50 7.91 3.69
N PRO A 43 -0.72 6.58 3.56
CA PRO A 43 -2.07 6.03 3.59
C PRO A 43 -2.74 6.34 4.92
N THR A 44 -4.04 6.58 4.91
CA THR A 44 -4.83 6.71 6.14
C THR A 44 -5.02 5.35 6.82
N ALA A 45 -5.43 5.34 8.09
CA ALA A 45 -5.80 4.10 8.77
C ALA A 45 -6.91 3.33 8.01
N GLU A 46 -7.91 4.05 7.51
CA GLU A 46 -9.00 3.48 6.71
C GLU A 46 -8.49 2.85 5.41
N GLU A 47 -7.56 3.49 4.70
CA GLU A 47 -6.98 2.91 3.48
C GLU A 47 -6.16 1.64 3.75
N LEU A 48 -5.49 1.58 4.90
CA LEU A 48 -4.79 0.37 5.34
C LEU A 48 -5.78 -0.75 5.69
N ASP A 49 -6.88 -0.42 6.35
CA ASP A 49 -7.94 -1.37 6.70
C ASP A 49 -8.66 -1.90 5.45
N GLU A 50 -8.92 -1.04 4.46
CA GLU A 50 -9.51 -1.43 3.17
C GLU A 50 -8.58 -2.30 2.32
N ALA A 51 -7.26 -2.06 2.38
CA ALA A 51 -6.27 -2.81 1.62
C ALA A 51 -5.98 -4.20 2.24
N GLN A 52 -6.11 -4.34 3.55
CA GLN A 52 -5.69 -5.53 4.29
C GLN A 52 -6.33 -6.84 3.79
N PRO A 53 -7.66 -6.96 3.60
CA PRO A 53 -8.27 -8.20 3.12
C PRO A 53 -7.72 -8.63 1.76
N TRP A 54 -7.51 -7.66 0.86
CA TRP A 54 -6.92 -7.94 -0.44
C TRP A 54 -5.48 -8.43 -0.30
N LEU A 55 -4.67 -7.82 0.57
CA LEU A 55 -3.29 -8.24 0.82
C LEU A 55 -3.22 -9.67 1.38
N GLU A 56 -4.06 -10.01 2.35
CA GLU A 56 -4.11 -11.33 3.00
C GLU A 56 -4.44 -12.49 2.03
N GLU A 57 -5.01 -12.18 0.86
CA GLU A 57 -5.37 -13.17 -0.18
C GLU A 57 -4.28 -13.37 -1.26
N GLN A 58 -3.20 -12.57 -1.26
CA GLN A 58 -2.24 -12.57 -2.38
C GLN A 58 -1.24 -13.73 -2.38
N ASP A 59 -1.00 -14.38 -1.23
CA ASP A 59 -0.07 -15.51 -1.13
C ASP A 59 -0.71 -16.67 -0.36
N ALA A 60 -0.46 -17.89 -0.84
CA ALA A 60 -1.04 -19.12 -0.29
C ALA A 60 -0.28 -19.68 0.93
N HIS A 61 0.81 -19.04 1.36
CA HIS A 61 1.59 -19.46 2.50
C HIS A 61 0.74 -19.39 3.79
N PRO A 62 0.70 -20.44 4.63
CA PRO A 62 -0.18 -20.49 5.79
C PRO A 62 -0.01 -19.35 6.81
N GLN A 63 1.17 -18.73 6.85
CA GLN A 63 1.48 -17.61 7.75
C GLN A 63 1.36 -16.23 7.08
N TRP A 64 0.96 -16.18 5.81
CA TRP A 64 0.92 -14.95 5.03
C TRP A 64 0.02 -13.90 5.67
N SER A 65 -1.21 -14.27 6.07
CA SER A 65 -2.15 -13.33 6.66
C SER A 65 -1.63 -12.73 7.97
N ASP A 66 -0.94 -13.52 8.80
CA ASP A 66 -0.34 -13.03 10.04
C ASP A 66 0.85 -12.10 9.76
N HIS A 67 1.66 -12.41 8.74
CA HIS A 67 2.75 -11.55 8.27
C HIS A 67 2.24 -10.21 7.72
N VAL A 68 1.17 -10.21 6.92
CA VAL A 68 0.52 -8.98 6.43
C VAL A 68 0.06 -8.13 7.62
N ARG A 69 -0.63 -8.72 8.60
CA ARG A 69 -1.09 -8.00 9.81
C ARG A 69 0.06 -7.37 10.59
N ALA A 70 1.14 -8.13 10.82
CA ALA A 70 2.31 -7.63 11.52
C ALA A 70 2.99 -6.49 10.76
N THR A 71 3.11 -6.61 9.44
CA THR A 71 3.70 -5.59 8.56
C THR A 71 2.86 -4.31 8.55
N LEU A 72 1.54 -4.42 8.41
CA LEU A 72 0.66 -3.26 8.45
C LEU A 72 0.60 -2.62 9.84
N HIS A 73 0.73 -3.39 10.93
CA HIS A 73 0.84 -2.84 12.28
C HIS A 73 2.12 -2.00 12.45
N ASP A 74 3.27 -2.50 12.00
CA ASP A 74 4.53 -1.71 12.00
C ASP A 74 4.39 -0.44 11.14
N LEU A 75 3.78 -0.54 9.96
CA LEU A 75 3.52 0.63 9.11
C LEU A 75 2.60 1.65 9.79
N ARG A 76 1.51 1.21 10.45
CA ARG A 76 0.61 2.09 11.21
C ARG A 76 1.37 2.84 12.31
N ALA A 77 2.33 2.19 12.98
CA ALA A 77 3.11 2.81 14.05
C ALA A 77 3.99 3.94 13.50
N ARG A 78 4.61 3.71 12.34
CA ARG A 78 5.47 4.69 11.68
C ARG A 78 4.69 5.88 11.11
N LEU A 79 3.43 5.68 10.77
CA LEU A 79 2.52 6.70 10.26
C LEU A 79 1.73 7.43 11.36
N ASP A 80 1.95 7.10 12.64
CA ASP A 80 1.25 7.68 13.79
C ASP A 80 -0.28 7.46 13.77
N HIS A 81 -0.73 6.30 13.30
CA HIS A 81 -2.16 5.93 13.26
C HIS A 81 -2.72 5.47 14.62
N GLY A 82 -2.36 6.17 15.71
CA GLY A 82 -2.99 6.02 17.03
C GLY A 82 -2.93 4.60 17.62
N ILE A 83 -1.72 4.03 17.71
CA ILE A 83 -1.47 2.72 18.34
C ILE A 83 -1.18 2.87 19.83
#